data_AF-A0A7C3N8N0-F1
#
_entry.id   AF-A0A7C3N8N0-F1
#
_cell.length_a   1.000
_cell.length_b   1.000
_cell.length_c   1.000
_cell.angle_alpha   90.00
_cell.angle_beta   90.00
_cell.angle_gamma   90.00
#
_symmetry.space_group_name_H-M   'P 1'
#
loop_
_entity.id
_entity.type
_entity.pdbx_description
1 polymer ?
#
loop_
_entity_poly.entity_id
_entity_poly.type
_entity_poly.pdbx_seq_one_letter_code
_entity_poly.pdbx_strand_id
1 'polypeptide(L)' 'MRVYPSRNALAAEQFIREVLKYCEGKPAFIVDNAPWLKQPLEELGLPYNAEPFRR' A
#
# COMPACT_ATOMS: atom_id res chain seq x y z
N MET A 1 14.74 -8.22 3.16
CA MET A 1 13.93 -7.09 2.64
C MET A 1 13.66 -7.35 1.16
N ARG A 2 12.40 -7.60 0.78
CA ARG A 2 12.02 -7.82 -0.63
C ARG A 2 11.79 -6.47 -1.28
N VAL A 3 12.47 -6.19 -2.39
CA VAL A 3 12.36 -4.93 -3.12
C VAL A 3 11.59 -5.20 -4.40
N TYR A 4 10.53 -4.43 -4.65
CA TYR A 4 9.78 -4.47 -5.89
C TYR A 4 10.33 -3.38 -6.83
N PRO A 5 11.02 -3.75 -7.93
CA PRO A 5 11.62 -2.77 -8.83
C PRO A 5 10.58 -1.97 -9.63
N SER A 6 9.38 -2.50 -9.77
CA SER A 6 8.29 -1.91 -10.56
C SER A 6 7.39 -1.03 -9.70
N ARG A 7 7.16 0.22 -10.15
CA ARG A 7 6.18 1.14 -9.55
C ARG A 7 4.83 1.00 -10.28
N ASN A 8 4.07 -0.03 -9.96
CA ASN A 8 2.75 -0.26 -10.55
C ASN A 8 1.75 -0.77 -9.50
N ALA A 9 0.45 -0.67 -9.81
CA ALA A 9 -0.61 -1.05 -8.88
C ALA A 9 -0.58 -2.55 -8.53
N LEU A 10 -0.26 -3.42 -9.50
CA LEU A 10 -0.17 -4.86 -9.28
C LEU A 10 0.91 -5.25 -8.26
N ALA A 11 2.10 -4.65 -8.37
CA ALA A 11 3.20 -4.89 -7.42
C ALA A 11 2.83 -4.37 -6.03
N ALA A 12 2.17 -3.22 -5.95
CA ALA A 12 1.68 -2.67 -4.68
C ALA A 12 0.59 -3.56 -4.05
N GLU A 13 -0.34 -4.09 -4.84
CA GLU A 13 -1.36 -5.03 -4.36
C GLU A 13 -0.73 -6.32 -3.81
N GLN A 14 0.21 -6.92 -4.55
CA GLN A 14 0.93 -8.11 -4.11
C GLN A 14 1.67 -7.87 -2.80
N PHE A 15 2.33 -6.72 -2.68
CA PHE A 15 3.02 -6.32 -1.46
C PHE A 15 2.05 -6.18 -0.28
N ILE A 16 0.93 -5.47 -0.46
CA ILE A 16 -0.08 -5.29 0.60
C ILE A 16 -0.61 -6.65 1.06
N ARG A 17 -0.94 -7.56 0.14
CA ARG A 17 -1.42 -8.92 0.46
C ARG A 17 -0.40 -9.74 1.24
N GLU A 18 0.89 -9.60 0.96
CA GLU A 18 1.94 -10.26 1.74
C GLU A 18 2.03 -9.66 3.15
N VAL A 19 2.06 -8.33 3.26
CA VAL A 19 2.14 -7.61 4.55
C VAL A 19 0.96 -7.96 5.47
N LEU A 20 -0.26 -8.03 4.92
CA LEU A 20 -1.46 -8.37 5.70
C LEU A 20 -1.38 -9.75 6.38
N LYS A 21 -0.58 -10.69 5.86
CA LYS A 21 -0.37 -12.00 6.51
C LYS A 21 0.45 -11.89 7.79
N TYR A 22 1.24 -10.83 7.93
CA TYR A 22 2.10 -10.58 9.08
C TYR A 22 1.52 -9.55 10.06
N CYS A 23 0.49 -8.81 9.66
CA CYS A 23 -0.17 -7.83 10.51
C CYS A 23 -1.29 -8.48 11.31
N GLU A 24 -1.22 -8.37 12.64
CA GLU A 24 -2.33 -8.74 13.54
C GLU A 24 -3.17 -7.49 13.89
N GLY A 25 -4.50 -7.64 13.94
CA GLY A 25 -5.42 -6.55 14.29
C GLY A 25 -5.88 -5.70 13.09
N LYS A 26 -6.00 -4.39 13.29
CA LYS A 26 -6.43 -3.43 12.24
C LYS A 26 -5.24 -2.55 11.85
N PRO A 27 -4.47 -2.89 10.79
CA PRO A 27 -3.34 -2.09 10.35
C PRO A 27 -3.81 -0.74 9.79
N ALA A 28 -3.04 0.30 10.05
CA ALA A 28 -3.23 1.63 9.46
C ALA A 28 -2.23 1.82 8.32
N PHE A 29 -2.72 2.16 7.12
CA PHE A 29 -1.88 2.42 5.96
C PHE A 29 -1.69 3.91 5.76
N ILE A 30 -0.43 4.35 5.65
CA ILE A 30 -0.07 5.72 5.29
C ILE A 30 0.73 5.64 3.99
N VAL A 31 0.22 6.25 2.92
CA VAL A 31 0.80 6.16 1.58
C VAL A 31 1.00 7.53 0.96
N ASP A 32 1.94 7.61 0.02
CA ASP A 32 2.14 8.86 -0.70
C ASP A 32 0.94 9.15 -1.62
N ASN A 33 0.93 10.35 -2.20
CA ASN A 33 -0.15 10.74 -3.09
C ASN A 33 -0.14 10.05 -4.47
N ALA A 34 0.67 9.02 -4.70
CA ALA A 34 0.78 8.33 -5.97
C ALA A 34 -0.45 7.45 -6.27
N PRO A 35 -1.01 7.54 -7.49
CA PRO A 35 -2.18 6.75 -7.88
C PRO A 35 -1.99 5.24 -7.74
N TRP A 36 -0.81 4.72 -8.06
CA TRP A 36 -0.51 3.29 -8.02
C TRP A 36 -0.46 2.68 -6.61
N LEU A 37 -0.41 3.51 -5.55
CA LEU A 37 -0.53 3.04 -4.16
C LEU A 37 -1.97 3.11 -3.65
N LYS A 38 -2.74 4.10 -4.11
CA LYS A 38 -4.14 4.32 -3.69
C LYS A 38 -5.06 3.26 -4.25
N GLN A 39 -4.97 3.01 -5.56
CA GLN A 39 -5.83 2.07 -6.26
C GLN A 39 -5.90 0.68 -5.59
N PRO A 40 -4.79 -0.01 -5.26
CA PRO A 40 -4.87 -1.33 -4.63
C PRO A 40 -5.42 -1.28 -3.20
N LEU A 41 -5.26 -0.17 -2.47
CA LEU A 41 -5.85 -0.02 -1.13
C LEU A 41 -7.38 0.15 -1.22
N GLU A 42 -7.86 0.88 -2.22
CA GLU A 42 -9.29 1.04 -2.53
C GLU A 42 -9.91 -0.29 -2.98
N GLU A 43 -9.26 -1.00 -3.89
CA GLU A 43 -9.72 -2.31 -4.38
C GLU A 43 -9.77 -3.37 -3.26
N LEU A 44 -8.86 -3.29 -2.29
CA LEU A 44 -8.85 -4.16 -1.11
C LEU A 44 -9.77 -3.68 0.01
N GLY A 45 -10.40 -2.51 -0.13
CA GLY A 45 -11.28 -1.93 0.90
C GLY A 45 -10.55 -1.55 2.19
N LEU A 46 -9.26 -1.24 2.12
CA LEU A 46 -8.43 -0.95 3.28
C LEU A 46 -8.44 0.55 3.58
N PRO A 47 -8.64 0.96 4.85
CA PRO A 47 -8.56 2.36 5.22
C PRO A 47 -7.11 2.85 5.09
N TYR A 48 -6.91 3.98 4.41
CA TYR A 48 -5.60 4.56 4.20
C TYR A 48 -5.63 6.09 4.33
N ASN A 49 -4.51 6.66 4.77
CA ASN A 49 -4.25 8.09 4.76
C ASN A 49 -3.23 8.42 3.67
N ALA A 50 -3.56 9.38 2.81
CA ALA A 50 -2.64 9.86 1.79
C ALA A 50 -1.97 11.16 2.24
N GLU A 51 -0.64 11.15 2.33
CA GLU A 51 0.15 12.30 2.76
C GLU A 51 1.23 12.67 1.73
N PRO A 52 1.49 13.97 1.50
CA PRO A 52 2.63 14.40 0.71
C PRO A 52 3.91 14.20 1.53
N PHE A 53 4.67 13.14 1.25
CA PHE A 53 5.96 12.87 1.91
C PHE A 53 7.12 13.77 1.46
N ARG A 54 6.85 14.81 0.67
CA ARG A 54 7.85 15.84 0.33
C ARG A 54 7.62 17.08 1.20
N ARG A 55 8.65 17.44 1.97
CA ARG A 55 8.80 18.79 2.57
C ARG A 55 9.50 19.71 1.58
#